data_AF-A0A2D6EK92-F1
#
_entry.id   AF-A0A2D6EK92-F1
#
_cell.length_a   1.000
_cell.length_b   1.000
_cell.length_c   1.000
_cell.angle_alpha   90.00
_cell.angle_beta   90.00
_cell.angle_gamma   90.00
#
_symmetry.space_group_name_H-M   'P 1'
#
loop_
_entity.id
_entity.type
_entity.pdbx_description
1 polymer ?
#
loop_
_entity_poly.entity_id
_entity_poly.type
_entity_poly.pdbx_seq_one_letter_code
_entity_poly.pdbx_strand_id
1 'polypeptide(L)'
;MGGLTHGRFSENIKLCTTSLNEEMLAVVLIFEYDNLVHAEYIVASEKGKSIGALDYLFSTLIKETYKHKQYFDFGISTEDQGRVLNEGLISQKEGFSGRAVVHQHYKMKI
;
A
#
# COMPACT_ATOMS: atom_id res chain seq x y z
N MET A 1 -10.85 20.91 9.44
CA MET A 1 -9.62 20.49 8.73
C MET A 1 -8.52 20.35 9.77
N GLY A 2 -8.44 19.19 10.44
CA GLY A 2 -7.41 18.92 11.45
C GLY A 2 -6.24 18.20 10.80
N GLY A 3 -5.09 18.86 10.70
CA GLY A 3 -3.86 18.25 10.17
C GLY A 3 -3.38 17.12 11.08
N LEU A 4 -3.00 16.00 10.48
CA LEU A 4 -2.35 14.88 11.15
C LEU A 4 -0.97 15.36 11.64
N THR A 5 -0.85 15.60 12.94
CA THR A 5 0.41 16.03 13.55
C THR A 5 1.29 14.81 13.81
N HIS A 6 2.54 14.93 13.37
CA HIS A 6 3.63 13.96 13.35
C HIS A 6 3.92 13.25 14.70
N GLY A 7 3.40 13.76 15.83
CA GLY A 7 3.75 13.31 17.18
C GLY A 7 2.81 12.30 17.84
N ARG A 8 1.71 11.87 17.20
CA ARG A 8 0.74 10.94 17.82
C ARG A 8 0.76 9.50 17.29
N PHE A 9 1.41 9.27 16.15
CA PHE A 9 1.37 7.97 15.44
C PHE A 9 2.76 7.46 15.03
N SER A 10 3.84 7.99 15.60
CA SER A 10 5.20 7.71 15.12
C SER A 10 5.59 6.23 15.16
N GLU A 11 5.04 5.45 16.09
CA GLU A 11 5.30 4.00 16.18
C GLU A 11 4.54 3.17 15.13
N ASN A 12 3.39 3.69 14.67
CA ASN A 12 2.49 3.00 13.76
C ASN A 12 2.68 3.43 12.29
N ILE A 13 3.59 4.37 12.02
CA ILE A 13 3.92 4.80 10.66
C ILE A 13 5.36 4.40 10.36
N LYS A 14 5.55 3.48 9.41
CA LYS A 14 6.85 2.90 9.07
C LYS A 14 7.20 3.16 7.61
N LEU A 15 8.39 3.71 7.38
CA LEU A 15 8.94 3.83 6.03
C LEU A 15 9.72 2.55 5.69
N CYS A 16 9.21 1.74 4.78
CA CYS A 16 9.84 0.51 4.33
C CYS A 16 10.52 0.74 2.99
N THR A 17 11.80 0.41 2.88
CA THR A 17 12.59 0.64 1.67
C THR A 17 13.26 -0.64 1.19
N THR A 18 13.63 -0.67 -0.09
CA THR A 18 14.54 -1.66 -0.66
C THR A 18 15.64 -0.92 -1.41
N SER A 19 16.88 -1.33 -1.17
CA SER A 19 18.06 -0.71 -1.77
C SER A 19 18.99 -1.76 -2.34
N LEU A 20 19.75 -1.41 -3.39
CA LEU A 20 20.77 -2.24 -4.01
C LEU A 20 22.03 -1.41 -4.19
N ASN A 21 23.17 -1.86 -3.67
CA ASN A 21 24.44 -1.11 -3.71
C ASN A 21 24.28 0.33 -3.20
N GLU A 22 23.61 0.51 -2.06
CA GLU A 22 23.31 1.81 -1.43
C GLU A 22 22.31 2.72 -2.18
N GLU A 23 21.88 2.32 -3.38
CA GLU A 23 20.82 3.02 -4.14
C GLU A 23 19.44 2.55 -3.68
N MET A 24 18.59 3.46 -3.23
CA MET A 24 17.20 3.16 -2.90
C MET A 24 16.36 2.97 -4.17
N LEU A 25 15.69 1.82 -4.28
CA LEU A 25 14.97 1.42 -5.48
C LEU A 25 13.46 1.39 -5.31
N ALA A 26 12.96 1.14 -4.11
CA ALA A 26 11.55 1.14 -3.79
C ALA A 26 11.30 1.63 -2.38
N VAL A 27 10.15 2.27 -2.18
CA VAL A 27 9.68 2.73 -0.87
C VAL A 27 8.16 2.56 -0.76
N VAL A 28 7.72 2.24 0.45
CA VAL A 28 6.31 2.16 0.85
C VAL A 28 6.18 2.77 2.24
N LEU A 29 5.20 3.64 2.44
CA LEU A 29 4.81 4.09 3.78
C LEU A 29 3.72 3.14 4.31
N ILE A 30 3.99 2.51 5.45
CA ILE A 30 3.06 1.59 6.09
C ILE A 30 2.40 2.27 7.27
N PHE A 31 1.07 2.22 7.30
CA PHE A 31 0.26 2.51 8.47
C PHE A 31 -0.14 1.18 9.13
N GLU A 32 0.38 0.95 10.33
CA GLU A 32 0.16 -0.26 11.09
C GLU A 32 -0.96 -0.09 12.12
N TYR A 33 -1.89 -1.04 12.10
CA TYR A 33 -2.99 -1.19 13.04
C TYR A 33 -2.91 -2.58 13.67
N ASP A 34 -3.75 -2.87 14.67
CA ASP A 34 -3.69 -4.13 15.42
C ASP A 34 -3.74 -5.37 14.50
N ASN A 35 -4.76 -5.46 13.64
CA ASN A 35 -5.00 -6.62 12.76
C ASN A 35 -4.76 -6.35 11.27
N LEU A 36 -4.37 -5.13 10.91
CA LEU A 36 -4.29 -4.63 9.53
C LEU A 36 -2.99 -3.84 9.35
N VAL A 37 -2.38 -3.95 8.18
CA VAL A 37 -1.45 -2.93 7.69
C VAL A 37 -1.98 -2.34 6.40
N HIS A 38 -1.81 -1.04 6.25
CA HIS A 38 -2.22 -0.29 5.06
C HIS A 38 -0.98 0.30 4.40
N ALA A 39 -0.77 -0.04 3.13
CA ALA A 39 0.32 0.47 2.31
C ALA A 39 -0.14 1.74 1.58
N GLU A 40 0.51 2.85 1.90
CA GLU A 40 0.26 4.17 1.34
C GLU A 40 1.58 4.72 0.74
N TYR A 41 1.50 5.61 -0.23
CA TYR A 41 2.68 6.21 -0.89
C TYR A 41 3.69 5.17 -1.38
N ILE A 42 3.29 4.42 -2.39
CA ILE A 42 4.10 3.35 -3.00
C ILE A 42 4.87 3.92 -4.20
N VAL A 43 6.19 3.85 -4.16
CA VAL A 43 7.06 4.38 -5.24
C VAL A 43 8.19 3.40 -5.52
N ALA A 44 8.52 3.23 -6.80
CA ALA A 44 9.73 2.56 -7.24
C ALA A 44 10.42 3.38 -8.32
N SER A 45 11.75 3.41 -8.29
CA SER A 45 12.56 4.02 -9.36
C SER A 45 12.43 3.22 -10.65
N GLU A 46 12.80 3.80 -11.80
CA GLU A 46 12.77 3.07 -13.08
C GLU A 46 13.62 1.79 -13.05
N LYS A 47 14.79 1.85 -12.40
CA LYS A 47 15.64 0.68 -12.14
C LYS A 47 14.96 -0.30 -11.17
N GLY A 48 14.31 0.21 -10.13
CA GLY A 48 13.55 -0.62 -9.19
C GLY A 48 12.41 -1.39 -9.86
N LYS A 49 11.69 -0.75 -10.79
CA LYS A 49 10.65 -1.40 -11.61
C LYS A 49 11.25 -2.49 -12.51
N SER A 50 12.37 -2.21 -13.18
CA SER A 50 12.96 -3.16 -14.13
C SER A 50 13.51 -4.43 -13.49
N ILE A 51 13.87 -4.37 -12.20
CA ILE A 51 14.40 -5.53 -11.46
C ILE A 51 13.41 -6.14 -10.45
N GLY A 52 12.17 -5.65 -10.39
CA GLY A 52 11.15 -6.15 -9.45
C GLY A 52 11.41 -5.80 -7.99
N ALA A 53 12.06 -4.66 -7.71
CA ALA A 53 12.40 -4.24 -6.34
C ALA A 53 11.15 -4.03 -5.47
N LEU A 54 10.07 -3.51 -6.05
CA LEU A 54 8.81 -3.35 -5.34
C LEU A 54 8.14 -4.69 -5.03
N ASP A 55 8.22 -5.65 -5.95
CA ASP A 55 7.68 -6.99 -5.74
C ASP A 55 8.43 -7.73 -4.62
N TYR A 56 9.76 -7.57 -4.60
CA TYR A 56 10.61 -8.06 -3.52
C TYR A 56 10.23 -7.43 -2.17
N LEU A 57 10.06 -6.09 -2.14
CA LEU A 57 9.65 -5.37 -0.94
C LEU A 57 8.32 -5.89 -0.42
N PHE A 58 7.28 -5.96 -1.26
CA PHE A 58 5.97 -6.46 -0.85
C PHE A 58 5.99 -7.93 -0.45
N SER A 59 6.71 -8.79 -1.16
CA SER A 59 6.87 -10.20 -0.78
C SER A 59 7.46 -10.33 0.62
N THR A 60 8.49 -9.54 0.94
CA THR A 60 9.12 -9.51 2.27
C THR A 60 8.16 -8.96 3.33
N LEU A 61 7.46 -7.87 3.04
CA LEU A 61 6.51 -7.26 3.98
C LEU A 61 5.34 -8.21 4.30
N ILE A 62 4.78 -8.88 3.30
CA ILE A 62 3.62 -9.76 3.46
C ILE A 62 4.00 -11.09 4.11
N LYS A 63 5.07 -11.74 3.63
CA LYS A 63 5.40 -13.12 4.05
C LYS A 63 6.23 -13.19 5.32
N GLU A 64 6.97 -12.12 5.64
CA GLU A 64 7.94 -12.14 6.74
C GLU A 64 7.57 -11.13 7.82
N THR A 65 7.43 -9.85 7.45
CA THR A 65 7.29 -8.75 8.42
C THR A 65 5.90 -8.73 9.06
N TYR A 66 4.85 -8.77 8.24
CA TYR A 66 3.46 -8.64 8.67
C TYR A 66 2.66 -9.93 8.55
N LYS A 67 3.33 -11.09 8.49
CA LYS A 67 2.71 -12.43 8.40
C LYS A 67 1.72 -12.75 9.54
N HIS A 68 1.79 -12.02 10.64
CA HIS A 68 0.95 -12.17 11.82
C HIS A 68 -0.29 -11.25 11.80
N LYS A 69 -0.36 -10.30 10.86
CA LYS A 69 -1.52 -9.44 10.65
C LYS A 69 -2.55 -10.19 9.80
N GLN A 70 -3.84 -9.96 10.06
CA GLN A 70 -4.90 -10.64 9.30
C GLN A 70 -5.08 -10.07 7.91
N TYR A 71 -4.83 -8.77 7.74
CA TYR A 71 -5.09 -8.06 6.50
C TYR A 71 -3.88 -7.20 6.09
N PHE A 72 -3.57 -7.26 4.79
CA PHE A 72 -2.67 -6.33 4.12
C PHE A 72 -3.46 -5.57 3.08
N ASP A 73 -3.66 -4.28 3.31
CA ASP A 73 -4.46 -3.40 2.47
C ASP A 73 -3.56 -2.56 1.56
N PHE A 74 -3.81 -2.66 0.25
CA PHE A 74 -3.10 -1.92 -0.80
C PHE A 74 -3.85 -0.65 -1.24
N GLY A 75 -4.94 -0.28 -0.57
CA GLY A 75 -5.78 0.86 -0.91
C GLY A 75 -6.67 0.63 -2.14
N ILE A 76 -7.31 1.71 -2.61
CA ILE A 76 -8.28 1.65 -3.70
C ILE A 76 -7.64 1.36 -5.06
N SER A 77 -8.37 0.67 -5.94
CA SER A 77 -7.98 0.45 -7.34
C SER A 77 -8.87 1.24 -8.31
N THR A 78 -9.48 2.32 -7.84
CA THR A 78 -10.52 3.06 -8.57
C THR A 78 -10.19 4.53 -8.67
N GLU A 79 -10.60 5.13 -9.78
CA GLU A 79 -10.55 6.56 -10.08
C GLU A 79 -11.98 7.15 -10.11
N ASP A 80 -12.08 8.46 -10.34
CA ASP A 80 -13.35 9.21 -10.36
C ASP A 80 -14.30 8.82 -9.22
N GLN A 81 -13.81 8.87 -7.98
CA GLN A 81 -14.60 8.57 -6.78
C GLN A 81 -15.24 7.17 -6.79
N GLY A 82 -14.56 6.18 -7.37
CA GLY A 82 -15.03 4.79 -7.41
C GLY A 82 -15.78 4.42 -8.69
N ARG A 83 -15.95 5.33 -9.66
CA ARG A 83 -16.73 5.07 -10.89
C ARG A 83 -15.92 4.43 -12.00
N VAL A 84 -14.61 4.56 -11.96
CA VAL A 84 -13.70 3.98 -12.97
C VAL A 84 -12.76 3.02 -12.28
N LEU A 85 -12.68 1.79 -12.79
CA LEU A 85 -11.69 0.81 -12.34
C LEU A 85 -10.37 1.08 -13.04
N ASN A 86 -9.28 1.19 -12.27
CA ASN A 86 -7.94 1.20 -12.83
C ASN A 86 -7.45 -0.26 -12.96
N GLU A 87 -7.57 -0.81 -14.18
CA GLU A 87 -7.24 -2.22 -14.47
C GLU A 87 -5.77 -2.57 -14.22
N GLY A 88 -4.85 -1.64 -14.48
CA GLY A 88 -3.43 -1.85 -14.20
C GLY A 88 -3.16 -1.99 -12.71
N LEU A 89 -3.75 -1.11 -11.89
CA LEU A 89 -3.56 -1.09 -10.45
C LEU A 89 -4.20 -2.29 -9.75
N ILE A 90 -5.40 -2.72 -10.18
CA ILE A 90 -6.01 -3.95 -9.65
C ILE A 90 -5.19 -5.19 -10.03
N SER A 91 -4.77 -5.32 -11.29
CA SER A 91 -3.95 -6.44 -11.76
C SER A 91 -2.64 -6.55 -10.98
N GLN A 92 -1.97 -5.42 -10.72
CA GLN A 92 -0.77 -5.39 -9.89
C GLN A 92 -1.02 -5.94 -8.48
N LYS A 93 -2.12 -5.54 -7.84
CA LYS A 93 -2.47 -5.99 -6.47
C LYS A 93 -2.87 -7.46 -6.42
N GLU A 94 -3.59 -7.93 -7.44
CA GLU A 94 -3.93 -9.35 -7.60
C GLU A 94 -2.67 -10.20 -7.77
N GLY A 95 -1.61 -9.67 -8.37
CA GLY A 95 -0.28 -10.30 -8.44
C GLY A 95 0.31 -10.66 -7.07
N PHE A 96 -0.09 -9.94 -6.00
CA PHE A 96 0.28 -10.24 -4.62
C PHE A 96 -0.76 -11.11 -3.88
N SER A 97 -1.63 -11.80 -4.62
CA SER A 97 -2.80 -12.54 -4.09
C SER A 97 -3.83 -11.66 -3.40
N GLY A 98 -3.81 -10.34 -3.65
CA GLY A 98 -4.82 -9.41 -3.16
C GLY A 98 -6.21 -9.72 -3.72
N ARG A 99 -7.24 -9.38 -2.96
CA ARG A 99 -8.65 -9.52 -3.38
C ARG A 99 -9.36 -8.18 -3.25
N ALA A 100 -10.24 -7.88 -4.20
CA ALA A 100 -11.03 -6.66 -4.19
C ALA A 100 -12.29 -6.81 -3.32
N VAL A 101 -12.67 -5.73 -2.64
CA VAL A 101 -13.96 -5.58 -1.94
C VAL A 101 -14.66 -4.35 -2.51
N VAL A 102 -15.95 -4.47 -2.82
CA VAL A 102 -16.75 -3.37 -3.37
C VAL A 102 -17.25 -2.47 -2.24
N HIS A 103 -16.91 -1.19 -2.31
CA HIS A 103 -17.42 -0.18 -1.39
C HIS A 103 -18.61 0.55 -2.03
N GLN A 104 -19.79 0.47 -1.40
CA GLN A 104 -20.99 1.14 -1.87
C GLN A 104 -21.11 2.53 -1.26
N HIS A 105 -21.20 3.56 -2.10
CA HIS A 105 -21.37 4.95 -1.66
C HIS A 105 -22.80 5.42 -1.94
N TYR A 106 -23.47 5.95 -0.91
CA TYR A 106 -24.82 6.48 -1.02
C TYR A 106 -24.83 7.98 -0.71
N LYS A 107 -25.60 8.75 -1.48
CA LYS A 107 -25.86 10.16 -1.20
C LYS A 107 -27.31 10.33 -0.79
N MET A 108 -27.55 10.71 0.46
CA MET A 108 -28.88 11.05 0.95
C MET A 108 -29.15 12.54 0.70
N LYS A 109 -30.36 12.87 0.25
CA LYS A 109 -30.87 14.25 0.30
C LYS A 109 -31.42 14.46 1.70
N ILE A 110 -30.89 15.46 2.39
CA ILE A 110 -31.47 15.99 3.64
C ILE A 110 -32.55 16.99 3.24
#